data_AF-A0AAD9CZT0-F1
#
_entry.id   AF-A0AAD9CZT0-F1
#
_cell.length_a   1.000
_cell.length_b   1.000
_cell.length_c   1.000
_cell.angle_alpha   90.00
_cell.angle_beta   90.00
_cell.angle_gamma   90.00
#
_symmetry.space_group_name_H-M   'P 1'
#
loop_
_entity.id
_entity.type
_entity.pdbx_description
1 polymer ?
#
loop_
_entity_poly.entity_id
_entity_poly.type
_entity_poly.pdbx_seq_one_letter_code
_entity_poly.pdbx_strand_id
1 'polypeptide(L)'
;MDSTALTLPPYLVDRIKDILLRDVDIPRGLRRELQSTLDAAEVQPGELDAAHGNGLKQDVTDVSEGADGEKVKTDVAPPPTIEIEMVERLARWSTTAEGEKRIRKAKLDPGDYTLISLLAGTQVYIPPAKLALLESAHNPDKPNPYLPTHLSPRPGPLHGYKALNKQISTILNIAFSIFGSGGAVYVAATTGAGYTRERSVILAVLAGVVVGLAELVLIWIFVWRIAEARKHEVEQWRGSAGEGIKQPELVEAEGGGSVQLLDDGEGMIDKPKTEVRLRRRGIGQASST
;
A
#
# COMPACT_ATOMS: atom_id res chain seq x y z
N MET A 1 -21.20 -3.84 14.13
CA MET A 1 -19.75 -3.96 14.37
C MET A 1 -19.39 -5.35 13.94
N ASP A 2 -18.39 -5.52 13.07
CA ASP A 2 -17.98 -6.85 12.61
C ASP A 2 -17.40 -7.62 13.82
N SER A 3 -18.00 -8.76 14.19
CA SER A 3 -17.49 -9.60 15.28
C SER A 3 -16.14 -10.20 14.86
N THR A 4 -15.15 -10.10 15.73
CA THR A 4 -13.82 -10.68 15.47
C THR A 4 -13.87 -12.17 15.78
N ALA A 5 -13.65 -12.98 14.74
CA ALA A 5 -13.60 -14.43 14.85
C ALA A 5 -12.14 -14.89 15.06
N LEU A 6 -11.97 -15.89 15.92
CA LEU A 6 -10.70 -16.57 16.17
C LEU A 6 -10.76 -17.97 15.58
N THR A 7 -9.68 -18.47 15.01
CA THR A 7 -9.56 -19.88 14.63
C THR A 7 -9.57 -20.73 15.90
N LEU A 8 -10.29 -21.86 15.88
CA LEU A 8 -10.49 -22.73 17.03
C LEU A 8 -9.45 -23.86 17.03
N PRO A 9 -8.35 -23.76 17.81
CA PRO A 9 -7.33 -24.79 17.86
C PRO A 9 -7.83 -26.05 18.58
N PRO A 10 -7.26 -27.25 18.29
CA PRO A 10 -7.75 -28.52 18.82
C PRO A 10 -7.83 -28.56 20.35
N TYR A 11 -6.81 -28.04 21.05
CA TYR A 11 -6.81 -28.05 22.51
C TYR A 11 -8.00 -27.25 23.08
N LEU A 12 -8.42 -26.16 22.42
CA LEU A 12 -9.51 -25.31 22.90
C LEU A 12 -10.84 -26.03 22.70
N VAL A 13 -11.00 -26.77 21.59
CA VAL A 13 -12.12 -27.68 21.37
C VAL A 13 -12.23 -28.67 22.52
N ASP A 14 -11.12 -29.31 22.90
CA ASP A 14 -11.10 -30.30 23.98
C ASP A 14 -11.47 -29.69 25.33
N ARG A 15 -10.95 -28.50 25.65
CA ARG A 15 -11.31 -27.80 26.90
C ARG A 15 -12.79 -27.39 26.97
N ILE A 16 -13.36 -26.98 25.85
CA ILE A 16 -14.80 -26.66 25.75
C ILE A 16 -15.63 -27.94 25.85
N LYS A 17 -15.19 -29.04 25.22
CA LYS A 17 -15.84 -30.36 25.39
C LYS A 17 -15.81 -30.80 26.85
N ASP A 18 -14.68 -30.68 27.54
CA ASP A 18 -14.53 -31.06 28.94
C ASP A 18 -15.52 -30.33 29.87
N ILE A 19 -15.70 -29.02 29.67
CA ILE A 19 -16.61 -28.24 30.51
C ILE A 19 -18.09 -28.57 30.25
N LEU A 20 -18.43 -28.90 28.99
CA LEU A 20 -19.79 -29.29 28.60
C LEU A 20 -20.12 -30.72 29.05
N LEU A 21 -19.17 -31.66 28.93
CA LEU A 21 -19.36 -33.07 29.31
C LEU A 21 -19.50 -33.28 30.82
N ARG A 22 -18.84 -32.45 31.64
CA ARG A 22 -18.91 -32.54 33.11
C ARG A 22 -20.13 -31.85 33.73
N ASP A 23 -21.05 -31.40 32.88
CA ASP A 23 -22.29 -30.71 33.24
C ASP A 23 -22.08 -29.55 34.24
N VAL A 24 -21.04 -28.75 34.01
CA VAL A 24 -20.80 -27.55 34.82
C VAL A 24 -21.96 -26.58 34.57
N ASP A 25 -22.56 -26.05 35.64
CA ASP A 25 -23.68 -25.10 35.54
C ASP A 25 -23.17 -23.74 35.02
N ILE A 26 -23.04 -23.65 33.69
CA ILE A 26 -22.65 -22.47 32.93
C ILE A 26 -23.92 -21.68 32.56
N PRO A 27 -23.88 -20.33 32.50
CA PRO A 27 -25.01 -19.54 32.01
C PRO A 27 -25.60 -20.09 30.71
N ARG A 28 -26.92 -20.30 30.68
CA ARG A 28 -27.63 -20.97 29.57
C ARG A 28 -27.39 -20.36 28.18
N GLY A 29 -27.14 -19.06 28.11
CA GLY A 29 -26.76 -18.39 26.86
C GLY A 29 -25.41 -18.89 26.34
N LEU A 30 -24.39 -18.84 27.20
CA LEU A 30 -23.04 -19.26 26.87
C LEU A 30 -22.96 -20.76 26.56
N ARG A 31 -23.69 -21.62 27.28
CA ARG A 31 -23.74 -23.06 26.97
C ARG A 31 -24.25 -23.32 25.56
N ARG A 32 -25.33 -22.66 25.13
CA ARG A 32 -25.91 -22.83 23.78
C ARG A 32 -24.95 -22.35 22.69
N GLU A 33 -24.31 -21.20 22.90
CA GLU A 33 -23.35 -20.65 21.94
C GLU A 33 -22.11 -21.54 21.80
N LEU A 34 -21.56 -22.05 22.91
CA LEU A 34 -20.43 -22.99 22.90
C LEU A 34 -20.79 -24.30 22.20
N GLN A 35 -21.98 -24.84 22.48
CA GLN A 35 -22.45 -26.08 21.84
C GLN A 35 -22.65 -25.88 20.35
N SER A 36 -23.27 -24.79 19.92
CA SER A 36 -23.40 -24.45 18.49
C SER A 36 -22.05 -24.30 17.79
N THR A 37 -21.05 -23.74 18.46
CA THR A 37 -19.69 -23.61 17.91
C THR A 37 -19.02 -24.97 17.78
N LEU A 38 -19.24 -25.85 18.76
CA LEU A 38 -18.69 -27.19 18.77
C LEU A 38 -19.29 -28.06 17.66
N ASP A 39 -20.62 -28.00 17.50
CA ASP A 39 -21.34 -28.70 16.44
C ASP A 39 -20.85 -28.23 15.06
N ALA A 40 -20.63 -26.93 14.88
CA ALA A 40 -20.07 -26.37 13.64
C ALA A 40 -18.62 -26.83 13.38
N ALA A 41 -17.82 -27.06 14.42
CA ALA A 41 -16.46 -27.55 14.29
C ALA A 41 -16.40 -29.06 13.99
N GLU A 42 -17.32 -29.86 14.54
CA GLU A 42 -17.37 -31.31 14.33
C GLU A 42 -17.81 -31.71 12.92
N VAL A 43 -18.47 -30.82 12.19
CA VAL A 43 -18.86 -31.03 10.79
C VAL A 43 -17.67 -30.96 9.82
N GLN A 44 -16.49 -30.53 10.25
CA GLN A 44 -15.28 -30.41 9.41
C GLN A 44 -14.14 -31.42 9.69
N PRO A 45 -14.38 -32.72 9.95
CA PRO A 45 -13.36 -33.61 10.51
C PRO A 45 -12.37 -34.20 9.47
N GLY A 46 -12.29 -33.66 8.25
CA GLY A 46 -11.72 -34.38 7.11
C GLY A 46 -10.33 -33.97 6.59
N GLU A 47 -9.84 -32.75 6.84
CA GLU A 47 -8.77 -32.20 5.97
C GLU A 47 -7.59 -31.51 6.67
N LEU A 48 -7.60 -31.41 8.00
CA LEU A 48 -6.60 -30.63 8.75
C LEU A 48 -5.24 -31.31 8.94
N ASP A 49 -5.14 -32.64 8.80
CA ASP A 49 -3.88 -33.36 9.03
C ASP A 49 -2.87 -33.27 7.87
N ALA A 50 -3.28 -32.75 6.70
CA ALA A 50 -2.38 -32.61 5.55
C ALA A 50 -1.63 -31.25 5.49
N ALA A 51 -2.08 -30.23 6.23
CA ALA A 51 -1.63 -28.85 6.03
C ALA A 51 -0.51 -28.36 6.98
N HIS A 52 -0.14 -29.12 8.01
CA HIS A 52 0.93 -28.73 8.96
C HIS A 52 2.29 -29.39 8.70
N GLY A 53 2.42 -30.16 7.63
CA GLY A 53 3.62 -30.93 7.31
C GLY A 53 4.23 -30.63 5.94
N ASN A 54 4.39 -29.37 5.52
CA ASN A 54 5.39 -29.05 4.51
C ASN A 54 5.64 -27.54 4.40
N GLY A 55 6.75 -27.09 4.99
CA GLY A 55 7.45 -25.88 4.57
C GLY A 55 8.09 -26.09 3.19
N LEU A 56 7.26 -26.36 2.17
CA LEU A 56 7.71 -26.40 0.79
C LEU A 56 7.93 -24.96 0.34
N LYS A 57 9.20 -24.64 0.09
CA LYS A 57 9.60 -23.64 -0.89
C LYS A 57 8.78 -23.91 -2.16
N GLN A 58 7.69 -23.16 -2.34
CA GLN A 58 7.09 -23.01 -3.65
C GLN A 58 8.06 -22.11 -4.42
N ASP A 59 8.96 -22.78 -5.14
CA ASP A 59 9.72 -22.19 -6.22
C ASP A 59 8.68 -21.77 -7.26
N VAL A 60 8.32 -20.49 -7.25
CA VAL A 60 7.40 -19.88 -8.20
C VAL A 60 8.16 -19.78 -9.51
N THR A 61 8.21 -20.88 -10.25
CA THR A 61 8.57 -20.84 -11.66
C THR A 61 7.48 -20.12 -12.42
N ASP A 62 7.86 -18.97 -12.97
CA ASP A 62 7.21 -18.21 -14.04
C ASP A 62 6.49 -19.14 -15.03
N VAL A 63 5.16 -19.05 -15.08
CA VAL A 63 4.38 -19.55 -16.22
C VAL A 63 3.37 -18.49 -16.63
N SER A 64 3.72 -17.86 -17.76
CA SER A 64 2.88 -17.30 -18.81
C SER A 64 1.63 -16.49 -18.46
N GLU A 65 1.69 -15.22 -18.88
CA GLU A 65 0.56 -14.36 -19.24
C GLU A 65 -0.34 -15.03 -20.29
N GLY A 66 -1.29 -15.84 -19.83
CA GLY A 66 -2.46 -16.29 -20.60
C GLY A 66 -3.68 -15.53 -20.11
N ALA A 67 -4.15 -14.58 -20.93
CA ALA A 67 -5.18 -13.62 -20.59
C ALA A 67 -6.61 -14.20 -20.60
N ASP A 68 -6.90 -15.22 -19.77
CA ASP A 68 -8.26 -15.71 -19.55
C ASP A 68 -8.41 -16.12 -18.07
N GLY A 69 -8.66 -15.11 -17.22
CA GLY A 69 -8.74 -15.25 -15.77
C GLY A 69 -9.99 -15.99 -15.28
N GLU A 70 -10.01 -17.30 -15.46
CA GLU A 70 -10.96 -18.19 -14.79
C GLU A 70 -10.60 -18.21 -13.30
N LYS A 71 -11.37 -17.47 -12.49
CA LYS A 71 -11.24 -17.46 -11.03
C LYS A 71 -11.56 -18.87 -10.50
N VAL A 72 -10.52 -19.66 -10.28
CA VAL A 72 -10.61 -20.92 -9.53
C VAL A 72 -11.15 -20.58 -8.15
N LYS A 73 -12.46 -20.81 -7.95
CA LYS A 73 -13.06 -20.82 -6.62
C LYS A 73 -12.57 -22.08 -5.93
N THR A 74 -11.46 -21.98 -5.21
CA THR A 74 -11.08 -23.01 -4.26
C THR A 74 -12.15 -23.02 -3.18
N ASP A 75 -13.06 -23.98 -3.25
CA ASP A 75 -14.18 -24.20 -2.31
C ASP A 75 -13.64 -24.87 -1.04
N VAL A 76 -12.63 -24.24 -0.42
CA VAL A 76 -12.04 -24.70 0.83
C VAL A 76 -12.97 -24.26 1.95
N ALA A 77 -13.53 -25.23 2.67
CA ALA A 77 -14.39 -24.96 3.82
C ALA A 77 -13.65 -24.06 4.82
N PRO A 78 -14.29 -23.00 5.35
CA PRO A 78 -13.65 -22.11 6.30
C PRO A 78 -13.33 -22.87 7.58
N PRO A 79 -12.12 -22.71 8.16
CA PRO A 79 -11.74 -23.42 9.39
C PRO A 79 -12.73 -23.13 10.51
N PRO A 80 -12.87 -24.01 11.51
CA PRO A 80 -13.74 -23.78 12.63
C PRO A 80 -13.32 -22.49 13.37
N THR A 81 -14.28 -21.58 13.56
CA THR A 81 -14.05 -20.30 14.21
C THR A 81 -14.92 -20.10 15.42
N ILE A 82 -14.41 -19.33 16.39
CA ILE A 82 -15.07 -18.95 17.63
C ILE A 82 -15.08 -17.43 17.78
N GLU A 83 -16.18 -16.82 18.22
CA GLU A 83 -16.23 -15.38 18.43
C GLU A 83 -15.44 -14.97 19.69
N ILE A 84 -14.66 -13.89 19.60
CA ILE A 84 -13.84 -13.40 20.72
C ILE A 84 -14.69 -13.04 21.95
N GLU A 85 -15.86 -12.45 21.74
CA GLU A 85 -16.77 -12.05 22.82
C GLU A 85 -17.26 -13.26 23.63
N MET A 86 -17.43 -14.41 22.96
CA MET A 86 -17.82 -15.65 23.63
C MET A 86 -16.69 -16.18 24.52
N VAL A 87 -15.45 -16.17 24.03
CA VAL A 87 -14.26 -16.56 24.80
C VAL A 87 -14.08 -15.65 26.01
N GLU A 88 -14.24 -14.33 25.83
CA GLU A 88 -14.17 -13.36 26.92
C GLU A 88 -15.27 -13.57 27.97
N ARG A 89 -16.49 -13.90 27.56
CA ARG A 89 -17.60 -14.22 28.48
C ARG A 89 -17.33 -15.49 29.27
N LEU A 90 -16.79 -16.54 28.63
CA LEU A 90 -16.38 -17.77 29.30
C LEU A 90 -15.27 -17.50 30.31
N ALA A 91 -14.22 -16.78 29.88
CA ALA A 91 -13.12 -16.39 30.75
C ALA A 91 -13.62 -15.60 31.96
N ARG A 92 -14.42 -14.55 31.73
CA ARG A 92 -14.99 -13.71 32.79
C ARG A 92 -15.82 -14.52 33.76
N TRP A 93 -16.71 -15.38 33.27
CA TRP A 93 -17.51 -16.26 34.12
C TRP A 93 -16.64 -17.22 34.94
N SER A 94 -15.63 -17.84 34.34
CA SER A 94 -14.72 -18.76 35.03
C SER A 94 -13.94 -18.10 36.17
N THR A 95 -13.64 -16.80 36.05
CA THR A 95 -12.96 -16.01 37.09
C THR A 95 -13.88 -15.50 38.19
N THR A 96 -15.21 -15.66 38.07
CA THR A 96 -16.13 -15.34 39.17
C THR A 96 -16.03 -16.38 40.28
N ALA A 97 -16.26 -15.98 41.53
CA ALA A 97 -16.24 -16.92 42.67
C ALA A 97 -17.22 -18.10 42.49
N GLU A 98 -18.37 -17.86 41.85
CA GLU A 98 -19.32 -18.92 41.53
C GLU A 98 -18.81 -19.86 40.44
N GLY A 99 -18.30 -19.30 39.33
CA GLY A 99 -17.75 -20.08 38.21
C GLY A 99 -16.57 -20.93 38.66
N GLU A 100 -15.64 -20.35 39.41
CA GLU A 100 -14.49 -21.03 39.97
C GLU A 100 -14.89 -22.21 40.88
N LYS A 101 -15.84 -21.99 41.80
CA LYS A 101 -16.37 -23.05 42.68
C LYS A 101 -17.02 -24.18 41.88
N ARG A 102 -17.75 -23.86 40.80
CA ARG A 102 -18.41 -24.84 39.93
C ARG A 102 -17.39 -25.65 39.12
N ILE A 103 -16.37 -25.00 38.57
CA ILE A 103 -15.27 -25.63 37.82
C ILE A 103 -14.47 -26.57 38.74
N ARG A 104 -14.08 -26.10 39.94
CA ARG A 104 -13.39 -26.93 40.94
C ARG A 104 -14.23 -28.12 41.39
N LYS A 105 -15.55 -27.94 41.59
CA LYS A 105 -16.48 -29.03 41.93
C LYS A 105 -16.49 -30.12 40.86
N ALA A 106 -16.33 -29.75 39.59
CA ALA A 106 -16.21 -30.66 38.46
C ALA A 106 -14.80 -31.27 38.30
N LYS A 107 -13.87 -31.04 39.24
CA LYS A 107 -12.46 -31.49 39.16
C LYS A 107 -11.75 -30.98 37.89
N LEU A 108 -12.03 -29.75 37.50
CA LEU A 108 -11.32 -29.02 36.45
C LEU A 108 -10.50 -27.91 37.10
N ASP A 109 -9.41 -27.49 36.46
CA ASP A 109 -8.59 -26.37 36.93
C ASP A 109 -9.16 -25.04 36.39
N PRO A 110 -9.55 -24.08 37.25
CA PRO A 110 -9.95 -22.75 36.82
C PRO A 110 -8.86 -22.01 36.01
N GLY A 111 -7.58 -22.31 36.24
CA GLY A 111 -6.45 -21.70 35.51
C GLY A 111 -6.50 -21.94 34.00
N ASP A 112 -7.04 -23.08 33.58
CA ASP A 112 -7.18 -23.46 32.17
C ASP A 112 -8.25 -22.65 31.42
N TYR A 113 -9.16 -22.00 32.16
CA TYR A 113 -10.27 -21.22 31.60
C TYR A 113 -10.04 -19.71 31.70
N THR A 114 -8.86 -19.27 32.14
CA THR A 114 -8.51 -17.84 32.10
C THR A 114 -8.43 -17.34 30.66
N LEU A 115 -8.62 -16.03 30.45
CA LEU A 115 -8.59 -15.43 29.10
C LEU A 115 -7.28 -15.73 28.36
N ILE A 116 -6.15 -15.70 29.09
CA ILE A 116 -4.83 -15.97 28.52
C ILE A 116 -4.75 -17.43 28.07
N SER A 117 -5.19 -18.38 28.91
CA SER A 117 -5.18 -19.81 28.58
C SER A 117 -6.11 -20.13 27.40
N LEU A 118 -7.30 -19.53 27.35
CA LEU A 118 -8.26 -19.75 26.26
C LEU A 118 -7.84 -19.09 24.93
N LEU A 119 -7.03 -18.04 24.97
CA LEU A 119 -6.47 -17.39 23.78
C LEU A 119 -5.11 -17.97 23.34
N ALA A 120 -4.52 -18.88 24.12
CA ALA A 120 -3.15 -19.33 23.91
C ALA A 120 -3.00 -20.18 22.63
N GLY A 121 -2.60 -19.58 21.52
CA GLY A 121 -2.49 -20.30 20.23
C GLY A 121 -3.77 -20.29 19.41
N THR A 122 -4.74 -19.45 19.77
CA THR A 122 -5.76 -19.01 18.79
C THR A 122 -5.13 -17.99 17.84
N GLN A 123 -5.61 -17.94 16.61
CA GLN A 123 -5.22 -16.93 15.62
C GLN A 123 -6.46 -16.13 15.22
N VAL A 124 -6.29 -14.87 14.84
CA VAL A 124 -7.41 -14.09 14.30
C VAL A 124 -7.76 -14.65 12.93
N TYR A 125 -9.00 -15.10 12.77
CA TYR A 125 -9.46 -15.57 11.48
C TYR A 125 -9.69 -14.38 10.56
N ILE A 126 -8.94 -14.34 9.46
CA ILE A 126 -9.08 -13.35 8.42
C ILE A 126 -9.74 -14.03 7.22
N PRO A 127 -10.95 -13.62 6.79
CA PRO A 127 -11.59 -14.17 5.62
C PRO A 127 -10.66 -14.08 4.39
N PRO A 128 -10.66 -15.08 3.49
CA PRO A 128 -9.73 -15.14 2.36
C PRO A 128 -9.81 -13.89 1.46
N ALA A 129 -11.01 -13.31 1.32
CA ALA A 129 -11.19 -12.05 0.59
C ALA A 129 -10.47 -10.85 1.24
N LYS A 130 -10.46 -10.77 2.58
CA LYS A 130 -9.72 -9.72 3.31
C LYS A 130 -8.23 -10.01 3.31
N LEU A 131 -7.83 -11.28 3.38
CA LEU A 131 -6.44 -11.72 3.32
C LEU A 131 -5.80 -11.35 1.97
N ALA A 132 -6.47 -11.64 0.85
CA ALA A 132 -6.02 -11.23 -0.49
C ALA A 132 -5.87 -9.71 -0.62
N LEU A 133 -6.73 -8.95 0.08
CA LEU A 133 -6.67 -7.49 0.10
C LEU A 133 -5.47 -7.00 0.93
N LEU A 134 -5.17 -7.63 2.06
CA LEU A 134 -3.96 -7.36 2.86
C LEU A 134 -2.67 -7.75 2.12
N GLU A 135 -2.66 -8.88 1.42
CA GLU A 135 -1.52 -9.28 0.58
C GLU A 135 -1.30 -8.31 -0.58
N SER A 136 -2.38 -7.81 -1.20
CA SER A 136 -2.27 -6.77 -2.23
C SER A 136 -1.67 -5.47 -1.69
N ALA A 137 -1.88 -5.16 -0.41
CA ALA A 137 -1.30 -3.99 0.25
C ALA A 137 0.19 -4.16 0.59
N HIS A 138 0.67 -5.40 0.72
CA HIS A 138 2.08 -5.70 1.00
C HIS A 138 2.95 -5.70 -0.26
N ASN A 139 2.34 -5.90 -1.43
CA ASN A 139 3.04 -5.87 -2.71
C ASN A 139 3.33 -4.41 -3.13
N PRO A 140 4.61 -3.98 -3.23
CA PRO A 140 4.94 -2.61 -3.60
C PRO A 140 4.52 -2.25 -5.03
N ASP A 141 4.35 -3.26 -5.88
CA ASP A 141 3.98 -3.10 -7.29
C ASP A 141 2.47 -2.90 -7.50
N LYS A 142 1.65 -3.18 -6.48
CA LYS A 142 0.19 -3.05 -6.56
C LYS A 142 -0.27 -1.82 -5.77
N PRO A 143 -1.26 -1.06 -6.29
CA PRO A 143 -1.80 0.07 -5.55
C PRO A 143 -2.46 -0.43 -4.27
N ASN A 144 -2.00 0.08 -3.12
CA ASN A 144 -2.54 -0.30 -1.83
C ASN A 144 -4.02 0.14 -1.71
N PRO A 145 -4.97 -0.79 -1.54
CA PRO A 145 -6.40 -0.50 -1.48
C PRO A 145 -6.83 0.31 -0.24
N TYR A 146 -6.01 0.31 0.81
CA TYR A 146 -6.28 1.04 2.06
C TYR A 146 -5.74 2.47 2.03
N LEU A 147 -4.89 2.81 1.07
CA LEU A 147 -4.36 4.15 0.93
C LEU A 147 -5.22 4.94 -0.08
N PRO A 148 -5.53 6.21 0.21
CA PRO A 148 -6.07 7.11 -0.79
C PRO A 148 -5.21 7.09 -2.07
N THR A 149 -5.85 7.24 -3.22
CA THR A 149 -5.20 7.16 -4.55
C THR A 149 -4.00 8.10 -4.73
N HIS A 150 -3.90 9.17 -3.92
CA HIS A 150 -2.80 10.12 -3.94
C HIS A 150 -1.61 9.74 -3.04
N LEU A 151 -1.80 8.82 -2.08
CA LEU A 151 -0.75 8.34 -1.16
C LEU A 151 -0.19 6.96 -1.56
N SER A 152 -0.89 6.21 -2.41
CA SER A 152 -0.32 4.98 -2.97
C SER A 152 0.77 5.37 -3.99
N PRO A 153 2.05 5.01 -3.76
CA PRO A 153 3.08 5.20 -4.76
C PRO A 153 2.65 4.36 -5.97
N ARG A 154 2.16 5.02 -7.01
CA ARG A 154 1.61 4.33 -8.18
C ARG A 154 2.82 3.92 -9.03
N PRO A 155 3.20 2.63 -9.09
CA PRO A 155 4.25 2.19 -9.98
C PRO A 155 3.62 2.12 -11.36
N GLY A 156 3.57 3.27 -12.02
CA GLY A 156 2.97 3.41 -13.34
C GLY A 156 4.05 3.50 -14.41
N PRO A 157 4.37 2.42 -15.14
CA PRO A 157 5.12 2.52 -16.40
C PRO A 157 4.41 3.44 -17.41
N LEU A 158 3.13 3.73 -17.19
CA LEU A 158 2.28 4.60 -18.02
C LEU A 158 2.37 6.11 -17.70
N HIS A 159 3.10 6.55 -16.66
CA HIS A 159 3.28 8.00 -16.42
C HIS A 159 4.11 8.67 -17.52
N GLY A 160 4.94 7.90 -18.24
CA GLY A 160 5.64 8.36 -19.43
C GLY A 160 4.69 8.84 -20.53
N TYR A 161 3.59 8.11 -20.80
CA TYR A 161 2.70 8.44 -21.93
C TYR A 161 1.94 9.75 -21.74
N LYS A 162 1.54 10.10 -20.51
CA LYS A 162 0.91 11.40 -20.25
C LYS A 162 1.89 12.56 -20.42
N ALA A 163 3.15 12.37 -20.00
CA ALA A 163 4.20 13.34 -20.23
C ALA A 163 4.53 13.45 -21.73
N LEU A 164 4.64 12.33 -22.43
CA LEU A 164 4.85 12.26 -23.88
C LEU A 164 3.72 12.95 -24.64
N ASN A 165 2.46 12.67 -24.31
CA ASN A 165 1.32 13.28 -25.00
C ASN A 165 1.28 14.80 -24.81
N LYS A 166 1.66 15.29 -23.61
CA LYS A 166 1.82 16.73 -23.39
C LYS A 166 2.95 17.30 -24.25
N GLN A 167 4.09 16.62 -24.29
CA GLN A 167 5.24 17.06 -25.08
C GLN A 167 4.94 17.07 -26.59
N ILE A 168 4.27 16.03 -27.10
CA ILE A 168 3.81 15.93 -28.49
C ILE A 168 2.87 17.08 -28.81
N SER A 169 1.89 17.36 -27.93
CA SER A 169 0.96 18.49 -28.12
C SER A 169 1.69 19.84 -28.17
N THR A 170 2.67 20.05 -27.29
CA THR A 170 3.50 21.26 -27.30
C THR A 170 4.29 21.40 -28.60
N ILE A 171 4.95 20.33 -29.06
CA ILE A 171 5.72 20.33 -30.31
C ILE A 171 4.81 20.63 -31.51
N LEU A 172 3.63 20.01 -31.56
CA LEU A 172 2.67 20.25 -32.63
C LEU A 172 2.18 21.71 -32.63
N ASN A 173 1.90 22.28 -31.46
CA ASN A 173 1.46 23.67 -31.37
C ASN A 173 2.54 24.65 -31.88
N ILE A 174 3.80 24.43 -31.51
CA ILE A 174 4.93 25.23 -31.99
C ILE A 174 5.06 25.10 -33.51
N ALA A 175 4.98 23.87 -34.04
CA ALA A 175 5.05 23.63 -35.48
C ALA A 175 3.92 24.36 -36.23
N PHE A 176 2.68 24.26 -35.75
CA PHE A 176 1.53 24.96 -36.33
C PHE A 176 1.66 26.49 -36.24
N SER A 177 2.22 27.03 -35.16
CA SER A 177 2.49 28.47 -35.00
C SER A 177 3.47 28.99 -36.05
N ILE A 178 4.59 28.29 -36.25
CA ILE A 178 5.62 28.66 -37.23
C ILE A 178 5.11 28.53 -38.67
N PHE A 179 4.53 27.38 -39.02
CA PHE A 179 4.03 27.16 -40.38
C PHE A 179 2.79 27.99 -40.70
N GLY A 180 1.90 28.17 -39.71
CA GLY A 180 0.69 28.98 -39.85
C GLY A 180 1.02 30.46 -40.08
N SER A 181 1.95 31.03 -39.30
CA SER A 181 2.38 32.42 -39.47
C SER A 181 3.13 32.64 -40.79
N GLY A 182 4.08 31.76 -41.13
CA GLY A 182 4.79 31.83 -42.41
C GLY A 182 3.85 31.71 -43.61
N GLY A 183 2.91 30.76 -43.57
CA GLY A 183 1.88 30.59 -44.60
C GLY A 183 0.97 31.80 -44.73
N ALA A 184 0.52 32.38 -43.61
CA ALA A 184 -0.30 33.59 -43.61
C ALA A 184 0.43 34.79 -44.21
N VAL A 185 1.71 34.99 -43.86
CA VAL A 185 2.53 36.07 -44.42
C VAL A 185 2.79 35.86 -45.92
N TYR A 186 3.05 34.62 -46.34
CA TYR A 186 3.21 34.30 -47.76
C TYR A 186 1.95 34.65 -48.57
N VAL A 187 0.78 34.22 -48.09
CA VAL A 187 -0.50 34.52 -48.75
C VAL A 187 -0.74 36.02 -48.77
N ALA A 188 -0.61 36.72 -47.65
CA ALA A 188 -0.80 38.16 -47.58
C ALA A 188 0.15 38.94 -48.51
N ALA A 189 1.42 38.52 -48.60
CA ALA A 189 2.42 39.13 -49.46
C ALA A 189 2.11 38.93 -50.95
N THR A 190 1.63 37.75 -51.33
CA THR A 190 1.33 37.41 -52.74
C THR A 190 -0.01 37.96 -53.21
N THR A 191 -1.06 37.86 -52.40
CA THR A 191 -2.42 38.26 -52.81
C THR A 191 -2.77 39.69 -52.44
N GLY A 192 -2.30 40.18 -51.28
CA GLY A 192 -2.63 41.51 -50.79
C GLY A 192 -1.66 42.59 -51.27
N ALA A 193 -0.36 42.36 -51.10
CA ALA A 193 0.68 43.37 -51.37
C ALA A 193 1.25 43.33 -52.80
N GLY A 194 0.96 42.29 -53.57
CA GLY A 194 1.47 42.14 -54.94
C GLY A 194 2.98 41.92 -55.03
N TYR A 195 3.62 41.40 -53.96
CA TYR A 195 5.06 41.12 -54.00
C TYR A 195 5.37 39.94 -54.93
N THR A 196 6.52 40.02 -55.60
CA THR A 196 7.09 38.90 -56.37
C THR A 196 7.27 37.66 -55.50
N ARG A 197 7.07 36.48 -56.07
CA ARG A 197 7.13 35.18 -55.36
C ARG A 197 8.41 34.97 -54.57
N GLU A 198 9.55 35.46 -55.06
CA GLU A 198 10.83 35.36 -54.35
C GLU A 198 10.82 36.15 -53.04
N ARG A 199 10.32 37.40 -53.08
CA ARG A 199 10.23 38.27 -51.90
C ARG A 199 9.21 37.76 -50.89
N SER A 200 8.08 37.21 -51.34
CA SER A 200 7.08 36.66 -50.42
C SER A 200 7.58 35.42 -49.68
N VAL A 201 8.38 34.57 -50.33
CA VAL A 201 9.04 33.42 -49.66
C VAL A 201 10.03 33.92 -48.61
N ILE A 202 10.89 34.88 -48.94
CA ILE A 202 11.86 35.44 -47.97
C ILE A 202 11.14 36.03 -46.75
N LEU A 203 10.07 36.80 -46.97
CA LEU A 203 9.27 37.38 -45.89
C LEU A 203 8.57 36.31 -45.02
N ALA A 204 8.06 35.24 -45.63
CA ALA A 204 7.44 34.14 -44.92
C ALA A 204 8.44 33.37 -44.03
N VAL A 205 9.65 33.11 -44.55
CA VAL A 205 10.72 32.49 -43.75
C VAL A 205 11.11 33.39 -42.60
N LEU A 206 11.30 34.70 -42.85
CA LEU A 206 11.66 35.65 -41.81
C LEU A 206 10.59 35.70 -40.69
N ALA A 207 9.32 35.73 -41.06
CA ALA A 207 8.20 35.70 -40.11
C ALA A 207 8.22 34.41 -39.27
N GLY A 208 8.41 33.26 -39.90
CA GLY A 208 8.52 31.97 -39.20
C GLY A 208 9.69 31.95 -38.19
N VAL A 209 10.84 32.53 -38.54
CA VAL A 209 12.00 32.65 -37.63
C VAL A 209 11.68 33.52 -36.42
N VAL A 210 11.05 34.68 -36.62
CA VAL A 210 10.66 35.58 -35.52
C VAL A 210 9.68 34.89 -34.56
N VAL A 211 8.68 34.19 -35.09
CA VAL A 211 7.71 33.43 -34.30
C VAL A 211 8.39 32.27 -33.56
N GLY A 212 9.28 31.53 -34.23
CA GLY A 212 10.04 30.46 -33.60
C GLY A 212 10.91 30.94 -32.41
N LEU A 213 11.56 32.10 -32.55
CA LEU A 213 12.32 32.70 -31.44
C LEU A 213 11.42 33.12 -30.28
N ALA A 214 10.23 33.66 -30.57
CA ALA A 214 9.27 34.04 -29.53
C ALA A 214 8.78 32.81 -28.73
N GLU A 215 8.46 31.71 -29.40
CA GLU A 215 8.07 30.44 -28.76
C GLU A 215 9.22 29.88 -27.90
N LEU A 216 10.48 29.97 -28.37
CA LEU A 216 11.64 29.50 -27.62
C LEU A 216 11.82 30.26 -26.30
N VAL A 217 11.68 31.59 -26.32
CA VAL A 217 11.73 32.42 -25.11
C VAL A 217 10.59 32.05 -24.15
N LEU A 218 9.38 31.79 -24.67
CA LEU A 218 8.24 31.40 -23.85
C LEU A 218 8.47 30.05 -23.15
N ILE A 219 9.01 29.06 -23.87
CA ILE A 219 9.37 27.75 -23.29
C ILE A 219 10.44 27.93 -22.21
N TRP A 220 11.44 28.78 -22.44
CA TRP A 220 12.48 29.05 -21.46
C TRP A 220 11.93 29.63 -20.15
N ILE A 221 11.04 30.63 -20.24
CA ILE A 221 10.34 31.21 -19.08
C ILE A 221 9.50 30.13 -18.36
N PHE A 222 8.82 29.27 -19.11
CA PHE A 222 8.00 28.21 -18.55
C PHE A 222 8.82 27.17 -17.78
N VAL A 223 9.94 26.72 -18.35
CA VAL A 223 10.86 25.78 -17.69
C VAL A 223 11.43 26.38 -16.42
N TRP A 224 11.85 27.65 -16.49
CA TRP A 224 12.35 28.37 -15.32
C TRP A 224 11.29 28.46 -14.20
N ARG A 225 10.05 28.78 -14.55
CA ARG A 225 8.93 28.85 -13.60
C ARG A 225 8.60 27.49 -12.96
N ILE A 226 8.66 26.40 -13.73
CA ILE A 226 8.45 25.05 -13.18
C ILE A 226 9.58 24.67 -12.23
N ALA A 227 10.83 24.98 -12.58
CA ALA A 227 11.97 24.71 -11.72
C ALA A 227 11.81 25.42 -10.37
N GLU A 228 11.35 26.68 -10.37
CA GLU A 228 11.12 27.44 -9.15
C GLU A 228 9.94 26.91 -8.33
N ALA A 229 8.83 26.53 -8.97
CA ALA A 229 7.69 25.91 -8.29
C ALA A 229 8.07 24.59 -7.58
N ARG A 230 8.92 23.77 -8.21
CA ARG A 230 9.40 22.51 -7.62
C ARG A 230 10.29 22.75 -6.40
N LYS A 231 11.10 23.80 -6.38
CA LYS A 231 11.91 24.15 -5.20
C LYS A 231 11.02 24.45 -4.01
N HIS A 232 10.00 25.29 -4.19
CA HIS A 232 9.06 25.63 -3.12
C HIS A 232 8.24 24.43 -2.63
N GLU A 233 7.83 23.53 -3.54
CA GLU A 233 7.16 22.30 -3.15
C GLU A 233 8.09 21.44 -2.27
N VAL A 234 9.34 21.21 -2.69
CA VAL A 234 10.33 20.45 -1.90
C VAL A 234 10.61 21.11 -0.54
N GLU A 235 10.66 22.44 -0.46
CA GLU A 235 10.79 23.19 0.79
C GLU A 235 9.57 22.98 1.71
N GLN A 236 8.34 23.00 1.17
CA GLN A 236 7.13 22.73 1.94
C GLN A 236 7.08 21.29 2.47
N TRP A 237 7.48 20.31 1.66
CA TRP A 237 7.59 18.91 2.10
C TRP A 237 8.70 18.70 3.13
N ARG A 238 9.84 19.42 3.02
CA ARG A 238 10.92 19.38 4.03
C ARG A 238 10.54 20.08 5.33
N GLY A 239 9.80 21.19 5.27
CA GLY A 239 9.36 21.96 6.43
C GLY A 239 8.40 21.18 7.33
N SER A 240 7.51 20.36 6.76
CA SER A 240 6.51 19.62 7.55
C SER A 240 7.05 18.37 8.25
N ALA A 241 8.22 17.84 7.85
CA ALA A 241 8.87 16.70 8.48
C ALA A 241 10.08 17.08 9.37
N GLY A 242 10.55 18.33 9.29
CA GLY A 242 11.83 18.77 9.85
C GLY A 242 11.82 19.29 11.30
N GLU A 243 10.65 19.60 11.88
CA GLU A 243 10.60 20.26 13.20
C GLU A 243 10.83 19.34 14.42
N GLY A 244 11.42 18.15 14.20
CA GLY A 244 11.67 17.17 15.26
C GLY A 244 13.08 16.55 15.32
N ILE A 245 13.93 16.71 14.31
CA ILE A 245 15.26 16.08 14.29
C ILE A 245 16.30 17.09 13.82
N LYS A 246 16.92 17.79 14.78
CA LYS A 246 18.19 18.48 14.57
C LYS A 246 19.23 17.43 14.13
N GLN A 247 19.52 17.35 12.84
CA GLN A 247 20.71 16.66 12.36
C GLN A 247 21.94 17.54 12.62
N PRO A 248 23.09 16.95 12.98
CA PRO A 248 24.34 17.68 13.16
C PRO A 248 24.83 18.21 11.82
N GLU A 249 25.14 19.50 11.84
CA GLU A 249 25.88 20.29 10.88
C GLU A 249 27.01 19.48 10.21
N LEU A 250 26.80 19.08 8.95
CA LEU A 250 27.83 18.56 8.07
C LEU A 250 28.28 19.70 7.18
N VAL A 251 29.54 20.08 7.41
CA VAL A 251 30.31 21.14 6.76
C VAL A 251 30.15 21.08 5.23
N GLU A 252 29.69 22.20 4.66
CA GLU A 252 29.66 22.46 3.23
C GLU A 252 31.09 22.49 2.67
N ALA A 253 31.39 21.60 1.73
CA ALA A 253 32.50 21.75 0.83
C ALA A 253 31.99 22.46 -0.44
N GLU A 254 32.38 23.72 -0.60
CA GLU A 254 32.24 24.46 -1.85
C GLU A 254 32.96 23.72 -2.99
N GLY A 255 32.26 23.55 -4.11
CA GLY A 255 32.82 22.95 -5.31
C GLY A 255 31.93 23.20 -6.51
N GLY A 256 32.05 24.39 -7.10
CA GLY A 256 31.43 24.75 -8.37
C GLY A 256 31.93 23.85 -9.51
N GLY A 257 31.01 23.42 -10.37
CA GLY A 257 31.32 22.58 -11.53
C GLY A 257 30.21 22.63 -12.56
N SER A 258 30.57 23.14 -13.74
CA SER A 258 29.79 23.35 -14.96
C SER A 258 28.96 22.15 -15.42
N VAL A 259 27.77 22.45 -15.95
CA VAL A 259 26.92 21.53 -16.72
C VAL A 259 27.64 21.14 -18.02
N GLN A 260 28.12 19.90 -18.09
CA GLN A 260 28.36 19.19 -19.35
C GLN A 260 27.17 18.29 -19.64
N LEU A 261 26.58 18.48 -20.82
CA LEU A 261 25.58 17.61 -21.43
C LEU A 261 26.28 16.46 -22.16
N LEU A 262 25.63 15.28 -22.12
CA LEU A 262 25.87 14.03 -22.86
C LEU A 262 26.99 13.14 -22.29
N ASP A 263 26.67 11.92 -21.85
CA ASP A 263 26.64 10.72 -22.71
C ASP A 263 26.19 9.48 -21.90
N ASP A 264 25.71 8.47 -22.63
CA ASP A 264 25.15 7.20 -22.18
C ASP A 264 26.15 6.31 -21.42
N GLY A 265 25.65 5.47 -20.50
CA GLY A 265 26.46 4.38 -19.95
C GLY A 265 25.90 3.77 -18.66
N GLU A 266 25.53 2.50 -18.76
CA GLU A 266 25.19 1.60 -17.65
C GLU A 266 26.18 1.72 -16.47
N GLY A 267 25.65 1.90 -15.28
CA GLY A 267 26.44 1.96 -14.05
C GLY A 267 25.58 1.69 -12.83
N MET A 268 25.67 0.46 -12.32
CA MET A 268 25.13 -0.02 -11.06
C MET A 268 25.58 0.91 -9.92
N ILE A 269 24.67 1.72 -9.36
CA ILE A 269 24.95 2.51 -8.15
C ILE A 269 24.47 1.70 -6.96
N ASP A 270 25.43 1.06 -6.27
CA ASP A 270 25.23 0.50 -4.94
C ASP A 270 24.76 1.61 -3.98
N LYS A 271 23.50 1.51 -3.55
CA LYS A 271 22.95 2.43 -2.54
C LYS A 271 23.53 2.05 -1.16
N PRO A 272 24.13 3.00 -0.43
CA PRO A 272 24.61 2.72 0.92
C PRO A 272 23.43 2.37 1.84
N LYS A 273 23.52 1.24 2.54
CA LYS A 273 22.57 0.84 3.59
C LYS A 273 22.61 1.87 4.72
N THR A 274 21.61 2.75 4.76
CA THR A 274 21.40 3.65 5.89
C THR A 274 20.80 2.85 7.05
N GLU A 275 21.65 2.47 8.01
CA GLU A 275 21.23 1.77 9.22
C GLU A 275 20.48 2.74 10.15
N VAL A 276 19.15 2.66 10.15
CA VAL A 276 18.29 3.47 11.03
C VAL A 276 18.31 2.86 12.43
N ARG A 277 19.24 3.30 13.27
CA ARG A 277 19.23 3.00 14.72
C ARG A 277 18.13 3.81 15.42
N LEU A 278 16.98 3.18 15.61
CA LEU A 278 15.91 3.71 16.47
C LEU A 278 16.38 3.73 17.94
N ARG A 279 16.78 4.91 18.43
CA ARG A 279 17.00 5.14 19.87
C ARG A 279 15.65 5.09 20.59
N ARG A 280 15.37 4.00 21.29
CA ARG A 280 14.28 3.92 22.28
C ARG A 280 14.50 5.01 23.34
N ARG A 281 13.67 6.06 23.32
CA ARG A 281 13.53 6.98 24.47
C ARG A 281 12.88 6.20 25.61
N GLY A 282 13.61 6.05 26.71
CA GLY A 282 13.06 5.54 27.96
C GLY A 282 12.00 6.51 28.48
N ILE A 283 10.78 6.01 28.64
CA ILE A 283 9.69 6.71 29.33
C ILE A 283 10.07 6.69 30.83
N GLY A 284 10.35 7.86 31.37
CA GLY A 284 10.69 8.06 32.78
C GLY A 284 9.53 7.67 33.68
N GLN A 285 9.84 6.89 34.72
CA GLN A 285 8.97 6.60 35.85
C GLN A 285 8.64 7.90 36.58
N ALA A 286 7.35 8.24 36.65
CA ALA A 286 6.85 9.25 37.57
C ALA A 286 6.84 8.63 38.98
N SER A 287 7.73 9.13 39.84
CA SER A 287 7.73 8.86 41.27
C SER A 287 6.55 9.57 41.93
N SER A 288 5.71 8.80 42.60
CA SER A 288 4.67 9.29 43.52
C SER A 288 5.28 9.84 44.80
N THR A 289 4.89 11.05 45.19
CA THR A 289 4.89 11.55 46.57
C THR A 289 3.49 12.00 46.89
#